data_AF-A0A967F9U4-F1
#
_entry.id   AF-A0A967F9U4-F1
#
_cell.length_a   1.000
_cell.length_b   1.000
_cell.length_c   1.000
_cell.angle_alpha   90.00
_cell.angle_beta   90.00
_cell.angle_gamma   90.00
#
_symmetry.space_group_name_H-M   'P 1'
#
loop_
_entity.id
_entity.type
_entity.pdbx_description
1 polymer ?
#
loop_
_entity_poly.entity_id
_entity_poly.type
_entity_poly.pdbx_seq_one_letter_code
_entity_poly.pdbx_strand_id
1 'polypeptide(L)'
;MIFAICLISALSVVTFLCGLKIGHRLGKKGRYSLLIVSLLIGIGYVFFLRDGSLQILLIRNANTIFYGKWLLIITGFAAGVLTQISSVKMWKRTVLVLALLAVSSMDLFSYFIYPRPDGGNVTEKWLCMQTTESTCSAAAAASLLRIHGIEVSEKEMIRVCLSTIKGTPWQGVWRGVNLYAPPEHKVVLIRGIDSKNIEFPMLISAEFDSSNEEHTKYVSQWGWKPGTPHSVVLFERTKDGYLTVGDPSIGIDRWDDEALEVLWNGQGIVLKKNFPDMRENSDQ
;
A
#
# COMPACT_ATOMS: atom_id res chain seq x y z
N MET A 1 -0.48 -4.67 15.22
CA MET A 1 0.65 -3.74 15.03
C MET A 1 1.87 -4.13 15.84
N ILE A 2 1.87 -4.00 17.18
CA ILE A 2 3.05 -4.30 18.04
C ILE A 2 3.63 -5.69 17.75
N PHE A 3 2.76 -6.71 17.73
CA PHE A 3 3.19 -8.08 17.40
C PHE A 3 3.90 -8.19 16.05
N ALA A 4 3.42 -7.51 15.00
CA ALA A 4 4.04 -7.54 13.68
C ALA A 4 5.44 -6.88 13.71
N ILE A 5 5.58 -5.76 14.40
CA ILE A 5 6.88 -5.08 14.59
C ILE A 5 7.84 -6.01 15.34
N CYS A 6 7.43 -6.58 16.47
CA CYS A 6 8.24 -7.52 17.24
C CYS A 6 8.67 -8.74 16.41
N LEU A 7 7.75 -9.29 15.60
CA LEU A 7 8.05 -10.43 14.73
C LEU A 7 9.10 -10.06 13.67
N ILE A 8 8.92 -8.95 12.94
CA ILE A 8 9.88 -8.50 11.92
C ILE A 8 11.25 -8.21 12.55
N SER A 9 11.29 -7.57 13.72
CA SER A 9 12.53 -7.34 14.46
C SER A 9 13.20 -8.66 14.89
N ALA A 10 12.45 -9.62 15.44
CA ALA A 10 12.99 -10.92 15.83
C ALA A 10 13.53 -11.69 14.61
N LEU A 11 12.78 -11.71 13.51
CA LEU A 11 13.23 -12.32 12.26
C LEU A 11 14.50 -11.65 11.72
N SER A 12 14.64 -10.34 11.83
CA SER A 12 15.86 -9.65 11.40
C SER A 12 17.10 -10.01 12.22
N VAL A 13 16.94 -10.25 13.52
CA VAL A 13 18.04 -10.75 14.39
C VAL A 13 18.42 -12.16 13.98
N VAL A 14 17.43 -13.03 13.74
CA VAL A 14 17.67 -14.40 13.26
C VAL A 14 18.41 -14.38 11.92
N THR A 15 17.97 -13.57 10.96
CA THR A 15 18.63 -13.51 9.66
C THR A 15 20.02 -12.89 9.73
N PHE A 16 20.26 -11.92 10.62
CA PHE A 16 21.60 -11.43 10.92
C PHE A 16 22.53 -12.54 11.42
N LEU A 17 22.08 -13.33 12.40
CA LEU A 17 22.85 -14.46 12.92
C LEU A 17 23.10 -15.55 11.86
N CYS A 18 22.12 -15.79 10.98
CA CYS A 18 22.29 -16.67 9.82
C CYS A 18 23.34 -16.13 8.84
N GLY A 19 23.27 -14.84 8.50
CA GLY A 19 24.26 -14.18 7.64
C GLY A 19 25.67 -14.25 8.22
N LEU A 20 25.80 -14.07 9.54
CA LEU A 20 27.05 -14.23 10.29
C LEU A 20 27.61 -15.66 10.17
N LYS A 21 26.77 -16.66 10.49
CA LYS A 21 27.16 -18.08 10.48
C LYS A 21 27.52 -18.59 9.09
N ILE A 22 26.73 -18.23 8.08
CA ILE A 22 26.99 -18.59 6.68
C ILE A 22 28.24 -17.87 6.18
N GLY A 23 28.36 -16.57 6.46
CA GLY A 23 29.52 -15.76 6.08
C GLY A 23 30.82 -16.36 6.58
N HIS A 24 30.86 -16.86 7.82
CA HIS A 24 32.05 -17.50 8.38
C HIS A 24 32.48 -18.75 7.59
N ARG A 25 31.51 -19.53 7.08
CA ARG A 25 31.79 -20.78 6.33
C ARG A 25 32.23 -20.54 4.90
N LEU A 26 31.95 -19.36 4.34
CA LEU A 26 32.28 -19.03 2.96
C LEU A 26 33.68 -18.42 2.83
N GLY A 27 34.34 -18.69 1.70
CA GLY A 27 35.55 -17.98 1.30
C GLY A 27 35.27 -16.53 0.87
N LYS A 28 36.33 -15.74 0.62
CA LYS A 28 36.24 -14.31 0.28
C LYS A 28 35.23 -14.03 -0.84
N LYS A 29 35.36 -14.72 -1.99
CA LYS A 29 34.45 -14.54 -3.14
C LYS A 29 32.99 -14.81 -2.76
N GLY A 30 32.72 -15.90 -2.04
CA GLY A 30 31.37 -16.27 -1.61
C GLY A 30 30.71 -15.22 -0.71
N ARG A 31 31.45 -14.61 0.22
CA ARG A 31 30.93 -13.53 1.09
C ARG A 31 30.51 -12.30 0.29
N TYR A 32 31.34 -11.87 -0.67
CA TYR A 32 31.02 -10.73 -1.54
C TYR A 32 29.83 -11.02 -2.44
N SER A 33 29.78 -12.19 -3.08
CA SER A 33 28.63 -12.61 -3.90
C SER A 33 27.33 -12.61 -3.10
N LEU A 34 27.35 -13.19 -1.89
CA LEU A 34 26.17 -13.26 -1.03
C LEU A 34 25.70 -11.87 -0.58
N LEU A 35 26.64 -10.97 -0.24
CA LEU A 35 26.32 -9.58 0.10
C LEU A 35 25.67 -8.86 -1.08
N ILE A 36 26.26 -8.96 -2.28
CA ILE A 36 25.74 -8.32 -3.51
C ILE A 36 24.33 -8.82 -3.81
N VAL A 37 24.13 -10.15 -3.80
CA VAL A 37 22.81 -10.74 -4.04
C VAL A 37 21.78 -10.24 -3.01
N SER A 38 22.15 -10.20 -1.73
CA SER A 38 21.25 -9.70 -0.68
C SER A 38 20.86 -8.23 -0.89
N LEU A 39 21.81 -7.40 -1.30
CA LEU A 39 21.56 -5.99 -1.62
C LEU A 39 20.69 -5.83 -2.87
N LEU A 40 20.92 -6.63 -3.92
CA LEU A 40 20.08 -6.62 -5.12
C LEU A 40 18.65 -7.06 -4.81
N ILE A 41 18.46 -8.07 -3.97
CA ILE A 41 17.14 -8.48 -3.47
C ILE A 41 16.49 -7.33 -2.68
N GLY A 42 17.24 -6.64 -1.82
CA GLY A 42 16.75 -5.48 -1.08
C GLY A 42 16.30 -4.34 -1.99
N ILE A 43 17.10 -4.01 -3.01
CA ILE A 43 16.78 -3.01 -4.04
C ILE A 43 15.52 -3.43 -4.80
N GLY A 44 15.46 -4.67 -5.30
CA GLY A 44 14.29 -5.19 -6.00
C GLY A 44 13.02 -5.16 -5.13
N TYR A 45 13.15 -5.51 -3.84
CA TYR A 45 12.04 -5.39 -2.89
C TYR A 45 11.54 -3.94 -2.78
N VAL A 46 12.44 -2.95 -2.65
CA VAL A 46 12.06 -1.53 -2.52
C VAL A 46 11.29 -1.05 -3.76
N PHE A 47 11.75 -1.40 -4.95
CA PHE A 47 11.14 -0.91 -6.19
C PHE A 47 9.85 -1.63 -6.59
N PHE A 48 9.73 -2.93 -6.32
CA PHE A 48 8.63 -3.73 -6.87
C PHE A 48 7.61 -4.19 -5.84
N LEU A 49 8.00 -4.35 -4.57
CA LEU A 49 7.17 -5.03 -3.58
C LEU A 49 6.79 -4.16 -2.40
N ARG A 50 7.66 -3.25 -1.94
CA ARG A 50 7.54 -2.53 -0.65
C ARG A 50 6.13 -1.98 -0.37
N ASP A 51 5.57 -1.24 -1.32
CA ASP A 51 4.27 -0.60 -1.20
C ASP A 51 3.22 -1.23 -2.13
N GLY A 52 3.56 -2.36 -2.75
CA GLY A 52 2.72 -3.03 -3.74
C GLY A 52 1.55 -3.80 -3.11
N SER A 53 0.46 -3.90 -3.88
CA SER A 53 -0.74 -4.67 -3.53
C SER A 53 -0.50 -6.18 -3.43
N LEU A 54 0.60 -6.70 -3.99
CA LEU A 54 0.98 -8.12 -3.88
C LEU A 54 1.09 -8.58 -2.42
N GLN A 55 1.58 -7.72 -1.52
CA GLN A 55 1.75 -8.09 -0.11
C GLN A 55 0.40 -8.35 0.58
N ILE A 56 -0.65 -7.63 0.18
CA ILE A 56 -2.01 -7.80 0.68
C ILE A 56 -2.57 -9.19 0.31
N LEU A 57 -2.19 -9.70 -0.86
CA LEU A 57 -2.59 -11.05 -1.29
C LEU A 57 -1.92 -12.15 -0.45
N LEU A 58 -0.64 -11.97 -0.15
CA LEU A 58 0.14 -12.91 0.64
C LEU A 58 -0.27 -12.90 2.11
N ILE A 59 -0.59 -11.71 2.63
CA ILE A 59 -0.92 -11.49 4.03
C ILE A 59 -2.28 -10.77 4.06
N ARG A 60 -3.37 -11.54 4.17
CA ARG A 60 -4.73 -11.00 4.21
C ARG A 60 -5.10 -10.57 5.64
N ASN A 61 -4.34 -9.61 6.19
CA ASN A 61 -4.55 -9.08 7.53
C ASN A 61 -4.59 -7.54 7.50
N ALA A 62 -5.31 -6.90 8.43
CA ALA A 62 -5.30 -5.44 8.55
C ALA A 62 -3.90 -4.88 8.86
N ASN A 63 -2.99 -5.67 9.45
CA ASN A 63 -1.64 -5.24 9.79
C ASN A 63 -0.59 -5.53 8.70
N THR A 64 -1.00 -5.84 7.47
CA THR A 64 -0.09 -6.18 6.37
C THR A 64 0.93 -5.11 6.06
N ILE A 65 0.57 -3.84 6.24
CA ILE A 65 1.49 -2.70 6.15
C ILE A 65 2.76 -2.83 7.03
N PHE A 66 2.68 -3.58 8.14
CA PHE A 66 3.82 -3.86 9.02
C PHE A 66 4.48 -5.19 8.70
N TYR A 67 3.69 -6.24 8.44
CA TYR A 67 4.26 -7.54 8.04
C TYR A 67 5.01 -7.46 6.72
N GLY A 68 4.67 -6.49 5.89
CA GLY A 68 5.26 -6.19 4.61
C GLY A 68 6.68 -5.63 4.63
N LYS A 69 7.16 -5.16 5.79
CA LYS A 69 8.45 -4.43 5.93
C LYS A 69 9.66 -5.36 5.96
N TRP A 70 9.84 -6.14 4.90
CA TRP A 70 10.89 -7.16 4.78
C TRP A 70 12.29 -6.58 4.58
N LEU A 71 12.43 -5.28 4.30
CA LEU A 71 13.74 -4.65 4.13
C LEU A 71 14.65 -4.91 5.33
N LEU A 72 14.13 -4.81 6.56
CA LEU A 72 14.89 -5.07 7.78
C LEU A 72 15.39 -6.52 7.89
N ILE A 73 14.62 -7.48 7.39
CA ILE A 73 15.01 -8.90 7.37
C ILE A 73 16.15 -9.12 6.36
N ILE A 74 16.02 -8.53 5.18
CA ILE A 74 17.01 -8.63 4.08
C ILE A 74 18.32 -7.93 4.47
N THR A 75 18.25 -6.70 4.99
CA THR A 75 19.42 -5.95 5.45
C THR A 75 20.03 -6.55 6.71
N GLY A 76 19.24 -7.16 7.60
CA GLY A 76 19.74 -7.93 8.73
C GLY A 76 20.67 -9.05 8.27
N PHE A 77 20.26 -9.83 7.28
CA PHE A 77 21.11 -10.86 6.67
C PHE A 77 22.38 -10.27 6.03
N ALA A 78 22.23 -9.23 5.20
CA ALA A 78 23.34 -8.56 4.55
C ALA A 78 24.36 -8.01 5.55
N ALA A 79 23.89 -7.41 6.64
CA ALA A 79 24.71 -6.91 7.74
C ALA A 79 25.48 -8.06 8.43
N GLY A 80 24.83 -9.19 8.67
CA GLY A 80 25.48 -10.40 9.20
C GLY A 80 26.64 -10.86 8.31
N VAL A 81 26.42 -10.97 7.00
CA VAL A 81 27.46 -11.34 6.02
C VAL A 81 28.59 -10.30 6.00
N LEU A 82 28.25 -9.01 6.01
CA LEU A 82 29.19 -7.91 5.99
C LEU A 82 30.16 -7.95 7.18
N THR A 83 29.70 -8.36 8.38
CA THR A 83 30.59 -8.54 9.54
C THR A 83 31.72 -9.55 9.28
N GLN A 84 31.55 -10.47 8.33
CA GLN A 84 32.54 -11.51 8.01
C GLN A 84 33.53 -11.11 6.91
N ILE A 85 33.43 -9.90 6.34
CA ILE A 85 34.36 -9.45 5.29
C ILE A 85 35.62 -8.86 5.93
N SER A 86 36.65 -9.70 6.12
CA SER A 86 37.92 -9.33 6.79
C SER A 86 38.80 -8.35 6.01
N SER A 87 38.57 -8.19 4.70
CA SER A 87 39.27 -7.19 3.88
C SER A 87 38.86 -5.75 4.20
N VAL A 88 37.77 -5.54 4.94
CA VAL A 88 37.29 -4.22 5.36
C VAL A 88 37.72 -3.98 6.81
N LYS A 89 38.35 -2.82 7.08
CA LYS A 89 38.73 -2.42 8.45
C LYS A 89 37.51 -2.46 9.39
N MET A 90 37.70 -2.91 10.62
CA MET A 90 36.62 -3.15 11.58
C MET A 90 35.69 -1.95 11.76
N TRP A 91 36.21 -0.74 11.93
CA TRP A 91 35.38 0.46 12.12
C TRP A 91 34.51 0.77 10.89
N LYS A 92 35.04 0.62 9.66
CA LYS A 92 34.27 0.82 8.42
C LYS A 92 33.12 -0.18 8.34
N ARG A 93 33.39 -1.43 8.70
CA ARG A 93 32.41 -2.50 8.74
C ARG A 93 31.30 -2.21 9.74
N THR A 94 31.64 -1.74 10.94
CA THR A 94 30.67 -1.33 11.96
C THR A 94 29.79 -0.19 11.45
N VAL A 95 30.38 0.86 10.87
CA VAL A 95 29.62 1.99 10.30
C VAL A 95 28.64 1.53 9.23
N LEU A 96 29.06 0.68 8.29
CA LEU A 96 28.20 0.17 7.24
C LEU A 96 27.07 -0.73 7.76
N VAL A 97 27.34 -1.59 8.75
CA VAL A 97 26.32 -2.40 9.42
C VAL A 97 25.29 -1.50 10.11
N LEU A 98 25.75 -0.51 10.88
CA LEU A 98 24.86 0.43 11.55
C LEU A 98 24.03 1.24 10.56
N ALA A 99 24.61 1.68 9.43
CA ALA A 99 23.89 2.39 8.39
C ALA A 99 22.79 1.53 7.76
N LEU A 100 23.08 0.26 7.43
CA LEU A 100 22.07 -0.66 6.88
C LEU A 100 20.92 -0.89 7.85
N LEU A 101 21.23 -1.15 9.13
CA LEU A 101 20.22 -1.36 10.16
C LEU A 101 19.42 -0.09 10.45
N ALA A 102 20.06 1.08 10.46
CA ALA A 102 19.39 2.36 10.66
C ALA A 102 18.40 2.66 9.53
N VAL A 103 18.82 2.58 8.26
CA VAL A 103 17.94 2.85 7.10
C VAL A 103 16.74 1.90 7.08
N SER A 104 16.96 0.61 7.31
CA SER A 104 15.88 -0.37 7.30
C SER A 104 14.97 -0.28 8.52
N SER A 105 15.49 0.12 9.68
CA SER A 105 14.66 0.45 10.85
C SER A 105 13.82 1.71 10.60
N MET A 106 14.40 2.73 9.96
CA MET A 106 13.65 3.93 9.55
C MET A 106 12.51 3.60 8.60
N ASP A 107 12.68 2.64 7.67
CA ASP A 107 11.58 2.16 6.83
C ASP A 107 10.47 1.48 7.66
N LEU A 108 10.83 0.59 8.59
CA LEU A 108 9.87 -0.07 9.49
C LEU A 108 9.06 0.95 10.32
N PHE A 109 9.72 2.00 10.81
CA PHE A 109 9.11 3.03 11.65
C PHE A 109 8.63 4.27 10.89
N SER A 110 8.69 4.27 9.56
CA SER A 110 8.39 5.45 8.73
C SER A 110 7.03 6.09 9.03
N TYR A 111 5.99 5.28 9.27
CA TYR A 111 4.63 5.76 9.62
C TYR A 111 4.50 6.43 11.00
N PHE A 112 5.51 6.27 11.86
CA PHE A 112 5.60 6.98 13.15
C PHE A 112 6.51 8.19 13.08
N ILE A 113 7.46 8.20 12.13
CA ILE A 113 8.43 9.27 11.95
C ILE A 113 7.82 10.43 11.16
N TYR A 114 7.12 10.14 10.08
CA TYR A 114 6.50 11.18 9.26
C TYR A 114 5.26 11.75 9.95
N PRO A 115 5.08 13.09 9.94
CA PRO A 115 3.90 13.70 10.49
C PRO A 115 2.66 13.25 9.73
N ARG A 116 1.55 13.15 10.46
CA ARG A 116 0.24 12.93 9.85
C ARG A 116 -0.29 14.27 9.33
N PRO A 117 -0.94 14.28 8.17
CA PRO A 117 -1.69 15.45 7.73
C PRO A 117 -2.85 15.69 8.68
N ASP A 118 -3.23 16.97 8.85
CA ASP A 118 -4.47 17.31 9.52
C ASP A 118 -5.64 16.90 8.61
N GLY A 119 -6.59 16.15 9.17
CA GLY A 119 -7.79 15.74 8.47
C GLY A 119 -9.00 16.54 8.91
N GLY A 120 -9.94 16.72 7.98
CA GLY A 120 -11.24 17.31 8.25
C GLY A 120 -12.36 16.28 8.38
N ASN A 121 -13.57 16.81 8.42
CA ASN A 121 -14.81 16.07 8.25
C ASN A 121 -15.68 16.83 7.24
N VAL A 122 -15.12 17.06 6.06
CA VAL A 122 -15.80 17.77 4.97
C VAL A 122 -16.43 16.71 4.08
N THR A 123 -17.73 16.82 3.88
CA THR A 123 -18.49 15.88 3.06
C THR A 123 -19.30 16.65 2.04
N GLU A 124 -19.29 16.17 0.80
CA GLU A 124 -20.18 16.63 -0.25
C GLU A 124 -21.11 15.47 -0.63
N LYS A 125 -22.38 15.55 -0.23
CA LYS A 125 -23.34 14.44 -0.34
C LYS A 125 -22.80 13.19 0.40
N TRP A 126 -22.56 12.09 -0.32
CA TRP A 126 -21.99 10.83 0.21
C TRP A 126 -20.48 10.70 -0.05
N LEU A 127 -19.84 11.74 -0.60
CA LEU A 127 -18.40 11.79 -0.82
C LEU A 127 -17.72 12.49 0.36
N CYS A 128 -16.71 11.84 0.94
CA CYS A 128 -15.80 12.49 1.87
C CYS A 128 -14.74 13.24 1.06
N MET A 129 -14.68 14.55 1.24
CA MET A 129 -13.68 15.40 0.59
C MET A 129 -12.34 15.31 1.32
N GLN A 130 -11.25 15.38 0.59
CA GLN A 130 -9.93 15.50 1.19
C GLN A 130 -9.68 16.96 1.61
N THR A 131 -9.02 17.16 2.75
CA THR A 131 -8.62 18.49 3.22
C THR A 131 -7.16 18.80 2.96
N THR A 132 -6.35 17.79 2.59
CA THR A 132 -4.94 17.97 2.22
C THR A 132 -4.62 17.18 0.96
N GLU A 133 -3.57 17.56 0.25
CA GLU A 133 -3.14 16.87 -0.99
C GLU A 133 -2.70 15.40 -0.74
N SER A 134 -2.37 15.04 0.50
CA SER A 134 -1.81 13.72 0.86
C SER A 134 -2.86 12.70 1.33
N THR A 135 -4.15 13.06 1.32
CA THR A 135 -5.20 12.29 2.00
C THR A 135 -6.31 11.78 1.09
N CYS A 136 -6.13 11.88 -0.24
CA CYS A 136 -7.07 11.35 -1.24
C CYS A 136 -7.49 9.91 -0.96
N SER A 137 -6.56 8.98 -0.71
CA SER A 137 -6.91 7.58 -0.45
C SER A 137 -7.62 7.34 0.88
N ALA A 138 -7.34 8.15 1.90
CA ALA A 138 -8.06 8.08 3.18
C ALA A 138 -9.50 8.58 3.02
N ALA A 139 -9.69 9.69 2.30
CA ALA A 139 -11.00 10.25 2.00
C ALA A 139 -11.82 9.35 1.05
N ALA A 140 -11.20 8.77 0.02
CA ALA A 140 -11.83 7.78 -0.85
C ALA A 140 -12.27 6.53 -0.05
N ALA A 141 -11.45 6.07 0.89
CA ALA A 141 -11.80 4.95 1.76
C ALA A 141 -12.97 5.29 2.71
N ALA A 142 -13.00 6.50 3.27
CA ALA A 142 -14.15 7.00 4.02
C ALA A 142 -15.42 7.02 3.15
N SER A 143 -15.31 7.46 1.90
CA SER A 143 -16.42 7.51 0.94
C SER A 143 -16.96 6.12 0.60
N LEU A 144 -16.07 5.15 0.37
CA LEU A 144 -16.45 3.75 0.14
C LEU A 144 -17.18 3.15 1.35
N LEU A 145 -16.73 3.45 2.57
CA LEU A 145 -17.40 3.00 3.79
C LEU A 145 -18.77 3.68 3.97
N ARG A 146 -18.84 4.99 3.72
CA ARG A 146 -20.04 5.81 3.85
C ARG A 146 -21.18 5.35 2.95
N ILE A 147 -20.90 4.98 1.69
CA ILE A 147 -21.93 4.44 0.80
C ILE A 147 -22.48 3.08 1.25
N HIS A 148 -21.73 2.35 2.10
CA HIS A 148 -22.22 1.14 2.79
C HIS A 148 -22.88 1.44 4.15
N GLY A 149 -23.20 2.71 4.43
CA GLY A 149 -23.81 3.15 5.68
C GLY A 149 -22.85 3.21 6.88
N ILE A 150 -21.53 3.15 6.64
CA ILE A 150 -20.51 3.19 7.69
C ILE A 150 -19.93 4.61 7.72
N GLU A 151 -20.41 5.41 8.66
CA GLU A 151 -19.99 6.80 8.83
C GLU A 151 -18.57 6.89 9.43
N VAL A 152 -17.61 7.35 8.62
CA VAL A 152 -16.23 7.61 9.04
C VAL A 152 -15.76 8.93 8.43
N SER A 153 -15.01 9.72 9.18
CA SER A 153 -14.39 10.96 8.71
C SER A 153 -13.04 10.72 8.01
N GLU A 154 -12.59 11.69 7.20
CA GLU A 154 -11.22 11.70 6.66
C GLU A 154 -10.18 11.61 7.79
N LYS A 155 -10.36 12.38 8.87
CA LYS A 155 -9.46 12.39 10.03
C LYS A 155 -9.29 11.02 10.67
N GLU A 156 -10.37 10.27 10.82
CA GLU A 156 -10.33 8.90 11.32
C GLU A 156 -9.60 7.97 10.33
N MET A 157 -9.91 8.09 9.04
CA MET A 157 -9.26 7.30 8.01
C MET A 157 -7.77 7.60 7.86
N ILE A 158 -7.32 8.85 8.03
CA ILE A 158 -5.88 9.20 8.09
C ILE A 158 -5.19 8.40 9.19
N ARG A 159 -5.83 8.31 10.36
CA ARG A 159 -5.26 7.58 11.51
C ARG A 159 -5.20 6.08 11.25
N VAL A 160 -6.25 5.47 10.69
CA VAL A 160 -6.29 4.02 10.48
C VAL A 160 -5.63 3.56 9.17
N CYS A 161 -5.54 4.42 8.16
CA CYS A 161 -4.75 4.14 6.96
C CYS A 161 -3.25 4.39 7.17
N LEU A 162 -2.87 4.98 8.31
CA LEU A 162 -1.49 5.41 8.59
C LEU A 162 -0.98 6.39 7.53
N SER A 163 -1.86 7.30 7.10
CA SER A 163 -1.53 8.35 6.14
C SER A 163 -0.52 9.32 6.76
N THR A 164 0.40 9.79 5.92
CA THR A 164 1.43 10.76 6.30
C THR A 164 1.45 11.88 5.28
N ILE A 165 2.24 12.93 5.50
CA ILE A 165 2.47 13.99 4.49
C ILE A 165 3.04 13.46 3.16
N LYS A 166 3.49 12.19 3.12
CA LYS A 166 3.95 11.50 1.89
C LYS A 166 2.83 10.77 1.15
N GLY A 167 1.60 10.82 1.63
CA GLY A 167 0.46 10.12 1.07
C GLY A 167 0.00 8.93 1.91
N THR A 168 -0.85 8.12 1.31
CA THR A 168 -1.44 6.93 1.92
C THR A 168 -1.05 5.69 1.10
N PRO A 169 -0.28 4.74 1.66
CA PRO A 169 0.04 3.51 0.93
C PRO A 169 -1.21 2.65 0.75
N TRP A 170 -1.27 1.86 -0.32
CA TRP A 170 -2.41 0.99 -0.62
C TRP A 170 -2.69 -0.04 0.49
N GLN A 171 -1.64 -0.53 1.15
CA GLN A 171 -1.74 -1.40 2.33
C GLN A 171 -2.39 -0.69 3.52
N GLY A 172 -2.21 0.63 3.60
CA GLY A 172 -2.86 1.51 4.56
C GLY A 172 -4.36 1.63 4.27
N VAL A 173 -4.73 1.87 3.00
CA VAL A 173 -6.14 1.87 2.56
C VAL A 173 -6.81 0.55 2.92
N TRP A 174 -6.19 -0.57 2.56
CA TRP A 174 -6.66 -1.91 2.91
C TRP A 174 -6.85 -2.07 4.42
N ARG A 175 -5.89 -1.64 5.23
CA ARG A 175 -5.98 -1.65 6.70
C ARG A 175 -7.19 -0.85 7.19
N GLY A 176 -7.34 0.39 6.71
CA GLY A 176 -8.40 1.28 7.14
C GLY A 176 -9.79 0.69 6.86
N VAL A 177 -10.01 0.25 5.62
CA VAL A 177 -11.27 -0.37 5.22
C VAL A 177 -11.55 -1.65 6.03
N ASN A 178 -10.55 -2.52 6.24
CA ASN A 178 -10.75 -3.74 7.04
C ASN A 178 -11.06 -3.49 8.51
N LEU A 179 -10.58 -2.39 9.08
CA LEU A 179 -10.83 -2.08 10.50
C LEU A 179 -12.22 -1.49 10.76
N TYR A 180 -12.79 -0.83 9.75
CA TYR A 180 -14.15 -0.26 9.84
C TYR A 180 -15.21 -1.14 9.16
N ALA A 181 -14.81 -2.12 8.35
CA ALA A 181 -15.71 -3.09 7.76
C ALA A 181 -16.43 -3.89 8.88
N PRO A 182 -17.77 -3.89 8.91
CA PRO A 182 -18.54 -4.73 9.82
C PRO A 182 -18.26 -6.24 9.58
N PRO A 183 -18.51 -7.11 10.56
CA PRO A 183 -18.30 -8.57 10.42
C PRO A 183 -19.07 -9.20 9.25
N GLU A 184 -20.23 -8.65 8.91
CA GLU A 184 -21.06 -9.03 7.78
C GLU A 184 -20.56 -8.47 6.44
N HIS A 185 -19.40 -7.79 6.42
CA HIS A 185 -18.75 -7.34 5.20
C HIS A 185 -17.36 -7.96 5.04
N LYS A 186 -17.01 -8.23 3.78
CA LYS A 186 -15.71 -8.73 3.37
C LYS A 186 -15.05 -7.73 2.44
N VAL A 187 -13.85 -7.30 2.81
CA VAL A 187 -13.01 -6.47 1.96
C VAL A 187 -12.35 -7.36 0.90
N VAL A 188 -12.52 -7.00 -0.37
CA VAL A 188 -11.97 -7.74 -1.51
C VAL A 188 -11.02 -6.84 -2.28
N LEU A 189 -9.81 -7.34 -2.51
CA LEU A 189 -8.82 -6.69 -3.36
C LEU A 189 -9.04 -7.17 -4.81
N ILE A 190 -9.22 -6.21 -5.72
CA ILE A 190 -9.30 -6.42 -7.15
C ILE A 190 -7.93 -6.11 -7.77
N ARG A 191 -7.50 -6.97 -8.71
CA ARG A 191 -6.30 -6.77 -9.51
C ARG A 191 -6.57 -7.03 -10.97
N GLY A 192 -5.95 -6.22 -11.82
CA GLY A 192 -6.12 -6.28 -13.27
C GLY A 192 -7.15 -5.25 -13.75
N ILE A 193 -7.11 -4.96 -15.05
CA ILE A 193 -8.02 -4.04 -15.71
C ILE A 193 -9.05 -4.91 -16.43
N ASP A 194 -10.25 -5.01 -15.86
CA ASP A 194 -11.43 -5.55 -16.54
C ASP A 194 -12.54 -4.49 -16.46
N SER A 195 -12.52 -3.57 -17.42
CA SER A 195 -13.48 -2.46 -17.54
C SER A 195 -14.93 -2.95 -17.73
N LYS A 196 -15.11 -4.22 -18.14
CA LYS A 196 -16.42 -4.79 -18.44
C LYS A 196 -17.09 -5.41 -17.22
N ASN A 197 -16.30 -5.97 -16.30
CA ASN A 197 -16.80 -6.64 -15.10
C ASN A 197 -16.42 -5.91 -13.82
N ILE A 198 -16.74 -4.61 -13.77
CA ILE A 198 -16.52 -3.78 -12.59
C ILE A 198 -17.63 -4.04 -11.58
N GLU A 199 -17.22 -4.31 -10.34
CA GLU A 199 -18.13 -4.36 -9.21
C GLU A 199 -18.28 -2.97 -8.58
N PHE A 200 -19.49 -2.57 -8.23
CA PHE A 200 -19.75 -1.26 -7.63
C PHE A 200 -20.33 -1.40 -6.21
N PRO A 201 -20.03 -0.45 -5.30
CA PRO A 201 -19.04 0.61 -5.43
C PRO A 201 -17.61 0.09 -5.21
N MET A 202 -16.63 0.69 -5.88
CA MET A 202 -15.22 0.28 -5.82
C MET A 202 -14.30 1.47 -5.63
N LEU A 203 -13.39 1.39 -4.67
CA LEU A 203 -12.27 2.31 -4.55
C LEU A 203 -11.15 1.85 -5.48
N ILE A 204 -10.69 2.69 -6.39
CA ILE A 204 -9.59 2.38 -7.31
C ILE A 204 -8.40 3.30 -7.11
N SER A 205 -7.22 2.82 -7.50
CA SER A 205 -6.06 3.68 -7.70
C SER A 205 -6.02 4.09 -9.17
N ALA A 206 -6.19 5.37 -9.42
CA ALA A 206 -6.08 5.99 -10.72
C ALA A 206 -4.70 6.63 -10.88
N GLU A 207 -4.03 6.40 -11.99
CA GLU A 207 -2.72 6.96 -12.29
C GLU A 207 -2.62 7.20 -13.78
N PHE A 208 -2.05 8.34 -14.14
CA PHE A 208 -1.87 8.72 -15.53
C PHE A 208 -0.40 8.52 -15.94
N ASP A 209 -0.16 7.74 -17.00
CA ASP A 209 1.18 7.63 -17.61
C ASP A 209 1.38 8.74 -18.66
N SER A 210 2.35 9.63 -18.41
CA SER A 210 2.74 10.70 -19.33
C SER A 210 3.35 10.24 -20.65
N SER A 211 3.69 8.95 -20.80
CA SER A 211 4.39 8.46 -21.99
C SER A 211 3.53 8.48 -23.27
N ASN A 212 2.21 8.64 -23.14
CA ASN A 212 1.29 8.73 -24.28
C ASN A 212 0.80 10.18 -24.53
N GLU A 213 1.25 10.79 -25.63
CA GLU A 213 0.89 12.16 -26.03
C GLU A 213 -0.62 12.34 -26.29
N GLU A 214 -1.33 11.29 -26.71
CA GLU A 214 -2.78 11.33 -26.98
C GLU A 214 -3.62 11.60 -25.72
N HIS A 215 -3.02 11.45 -24.55
CA HIS A 215 -3.70 11.59 -23.26
C HIS A 215 -3.47 12.95 -22.58
N THR A 216 -2.85 13.91 -23.29
CA THR A 216 -2.63 15.29 -22.80
C THR A 216 -3.93 16.03 -22.39
N LYS A 217 -5.11 15.58 -22.87
CA LYS A 217 -6.42 16.09 -22.43
C LYS A 217 -6.64 15.96 -20.92
N TYR A 218 -6.21 14.85 -20.30
CA TYR A 218 -6.40 14.61 -18.85
C TYR A 218 -5.55 15.57 -17.99
N VAL A 219 -4.39 15.98 -18.48
CA VAL A 219 -3.55 16.97 -17.80
C VAL A 219 -4.12 18.37 -17.97
N SER A 220 -4.40 18.77 -19.21
CA SER A 220 -4.78 20.16 -19.54
C SER A 220 -6.20 20.52 -19.12
N GLN A 221 -7.13 19.57 -19.14
CA GLN A 221 -8.54 19.83 -18.85
C GLN A 221 -8.93 19.40 -17.43
N TRP A 222 -8.37 18.29 -16.95
CA TRP A 222 -8.79 17.65 -15.69
C TRP A 222 -7.73 17.75 -14.57
N GLY A 223 -6.57 18.35 -14.86
CA GLY A 223 -5.54 18.65 -13.85
C GLY A 223 -4.76 17.44 -13.35
N TRP A 224 -4.82 16.29 -14.03
CA TRP A 224 -4.07 15.10 -13.63
C TRP A 224 -2.56 15.33 -13.70
N LYS A 225 -1.84 14.87 -12.67
CA LYS A 225 -0.38 14.90 -12.62
C LYS A 225 0.16 13.52 -13.01
N PRO A 226 0.89 13.40 -14.15
CA PRO A 226 1.43 12.12 -14.56
C PRO A 226 2.36 11.49 -13.51
N GLY A 227 2.32 10.17 -13.38
CA GLY A 227 3.11 9.40 -12.42
C GLY A 227 2.78 9.68 -10.94
N THR A 228 1.67 10.36 -10.66
CA THR A 228 1.17 10.59 -9.30
C THR A 228 -0.12 9.80 -9.12
N PRO A 229 -0.08 8.68 -8.38
CA PRO A 229 -1.29 7.92 -8.08
C PRO A 229 -2.30 8.78 -7.29
N HIS A 230 -3.56 8.65 -7.66
CA HIS A 230 -4.71 9.28 -7.02
C HIS A 230 -5.75 8.22 -6.69
N SER A 231 -6.59 8.44 -5.69
CA SER A 231 -7.60 7.47 -5.27
C SER A 231 -8.99 8.05 -5.40
N VAL A 232 -9.85 7.32 -6.11
CA VAL A 232 -11.24 7.71 -6.37
C VAL A 232 -12.17 6.53 -6.09
N VAL A 233 -13.47 6.80 -5.98
CA VAL A 233 -14.51 5.77 -5.82
C VAL A 233 -15.41 5.73 -7.05
N LEU A 234 -15.48 4.58 -7.70
CA LEU A 234 -16.49 4.30 -8.72
C LEU A 234 -17.80 3.91 -8.00
N PHE A 235 -18.85 4.72 -8.16
CA PHE A 235 -20.11 4.51 -7.44
C PHE A 235 -21.09 3.62 -8.20
N GLU A 236 -21.32 3.91 -9.47
CA GLU A 236 -22.23 3.17 -10.34
C GLU A 236 -21.97 3.49 -11.80
N ARG A 237 -22.55 2.69 -12.70
CA ARG A 237 -22.68 3.03 -14.11
C ARG A 237 -24.07 3.58 -14.39
N THR A 238 -24.14 4.77 -14.97
CA THR A 238 -25.39 5.45 -15.31
C THR A 238 -26.05 4.81 -16.54
N LYS A 239 -27.34 5.11 -16.76
CA LYS A 239 -28.12 4.53 -17.88
C LYS A 239 -27.58 4.88 -19.27
N ASP A 240 -26.91 6.02 -19.39
CA ASP A 240 -26.24 6.51 -20.60
C ASP A 240 -24.80 6.01 -20.74
N GLY A 241 -24.35 5.08 -19.88
CA GLY A 241 -23.10 4.35 -20.03
C GLY A 241 -21.90 4.92 -19.28
N TYR A 242 -21.99 6.14 -18.73
CA TYR A 242 -20.91 6.75 -17.96
C TYR A 242 -20.77 6.15 -16.56
N LEU A 243 -19.58 6.29 -15.99
CA LEU A 243 -19.26 5.95 -14.61
C LEU A 243 -19.40 7.19 -13.73
N THR A 244 -20.14 7.08 -12.63
CA THR A 244 -20.15 8.12 -11.60
C THR A 244 -18.95 7.93 -10.70
N VAL A 245 -18.04 8.91 -10.67
CA VAL A 245 -16.78 8.85 -9.94
C VAL A 245 -16.76 9.88 -8.82
N GLY A 246 -16.46 9.44 -7.61
CA GLY A 246 -16.19 10.28 -6.47
C GLY A 246 -14.71 10.56 -6.33
N ASP A 247 -14.28 11.75 -6.70
CA ASP A 247 -12.92 12.24 -6.51
C ASP A 247 -12.86 13.13 -5.26
N PRO A 248 -12.15 12.72 -4.19
CA PRO A 248 -12.05 13.51 -2.96
C PRO A 248 -11.48 14.93 -3.14
N SER A 249 -10.76 15.21 -4.23
CA SER A 249 -10.19 16.54 -4.52
C SER A 249 -11.18 17.50 -5.19
N ILE A 250 -12.09 17.00 -6.03
CA ILE A 250 -12.92 17.85 -6.90
C ILE A 250 -14.43 17.59 -6.81
N GLY A 251 -14.86 16.52 -6.16
CA GLY A 251 -16.27 16.18 -5.98
C GLY A 251 -16.71 15.00 -6.87
N ILE A 252 -17.92 15.08 -7.39
CA ILE A 252 -18.48 14.05 -8.28
C ILE A 252 -18.12 14.39 -9.73
N ASP A 253 -17.54 13.42 -10.43
CA ASP A 253 -17.14 13.47 -11.83
C ASP A 253 -17.78 12.32 -12.63
N ARG A 254 -17.68 12.37 -13.96
CA ARG A 254 -18.23 11.36 -14.88
C ARG A 254 -17.16 10.88 -15.84
N TRP A 255 -16.85 9.59 -15.80
CA TRP A 255 -15.88 8.97 -16.70
C TRP A 255 -16.58 8.11 -17.74
N ASP A 256 -16.07 8.08 -18.97
CA ASP A 256 -16.39 7.04 -19.93
C ASP A 256 -15.46 5.82 -19.74
N ASP A 257 -15.67 4.77 -20.54
CA ASP A 257 -14.85 3.56 -20.47
C ASP A 257 -13.40 3.82 -20.89
N GLU A 258 -13.17 4.73 -21.83
CA GLU A 258 -11.82 5.13 -22.26
C GLU A 258 -11.05 5.76 -21.10
N ALA A 259 -11.67 6.71 -20.37
CA ALA A 259 -11.05 7.32 -19.20
C ALA A 259 -10.71 6.28 -18.13
N LEU A 260 -11.60 5.30 -17.89
CA LEU A 260 -11.29 4.24 -16.93
C LEU A 260 -10.12 3.36 -17.39
N GLU A 261 -10.10 2.95 -18.66
CA GLU A 261 -9.03 2.10 -19.21
C GLU A 261 -7.66 2.81 -19.17
N VAL A 262 -7.66 4.12 -19.37
CA VAL A 262 -6.44 4.95 -19.30
C VAL A 262 -6.00 5.21 -17.87
N LEU A 263 -6.93 5.52 -16.97
CA LEU A 263 -6.61 5.99 -15.62
C LEU A 263 -6.46 4.85 -14.61
N TRP A 264 -7.16 3.73 -14.75
CA TRP A 264 -7.13 2.68 -13.74
C TRP A 264 -5.84 1.84 -13.82
N ASN A 265 -5.02 1.87 -12.78
CA ASN A 265 -3.78 1.08 -12.73
C ASN A 265 -3.99 -0.41 -12.40
N GLY A 266 -5.23 -0.88 -12.45
CA GLY A 266 -5.61 -2.26 -12.15
C GLY A 266 -5.56 -2.61 -10.66
N GLN A 267 -5.65 -1.64 -9.75
CA GLN A 267 -5.84 -1.89 -8.31
C GLN A 267 -7.20 -1.37 -7.86
N GLY A 268 -7.96 -2.23 -7.17
CA GLY A 268 -9.27 -1.86 -6.62
C GLY A 268 -9.55 -2.51 -5.26
N ILE A 269 -10.40 -1.88 -4.46
CA ILE A 269 -10.97 -2.42 -3.22
C ILE A 269 -12.48 -2.32 -3.29
N VAL A 270 -13.15 -3.45 -3.05
CA VAL A 270 -14.60 -3.55 -2.94
C VAL A 270 -14.94 -4.02 -1.52
N LEU A 271 -16.05 -3.51 -0.98
CA LEU A 271 -16.64 -4.02 0.24
C LEU A 271 -17.88 -4.84 -0.14
N LYS A 272 -17.87 -6.15 0.15
CA LYS A 272 -18.99 -7.04 -0.16
C LYS A 272 -19.74 -7.41 1.10
N LYS A 273 -21.06 -7.42 1.08
CA LYS A 273 -21.83 -8.06 2.15
C LYS A 273 -21.57 -9.57 2.11
N ASN A 274 -21.01 -10.13 3.17
CA ASN A 274 -21.02 -11.56 3.43
C ASN A 274 -22.48 -11.94 3.66
N PHE A 275 -23.14 -12.45 2.63
CA PHE A 275 -24.27 -13.32 2.88
C PHE A 275 -23.68 -14.60 3.47
N PRO A 276 -24.01 -14.98 4.73
CA PRO A 276 -23.67 -16.31 5.20
C PRO A 276 -24.28 -17.28 4.18
N ASP A 277 -23.48 -18.23 3.73
CA ASP A 277 -23.91 -19.24 2.78
C ASP A 277 -25.07 -20.00 3.45
N MET A 278 -26.32 -19.65 3.14
CA MET A 278 -27.53 -20.24 3.76
C MET A 278 -27.73 -21.71 3.37
N ARG A 279 -26.69 -22.35 2.79
CA ARG A 279 -26.64 -23.74 2.38
C ARG A 279 -26.13 -24.69 3.47
N GLU A 280 -25.62 -24.19 4.60
CA GLU A 280 -25.16 -25.07 5.71
C GLU A 280 -26.26 -25.47 6.70
N ASN A 281 -27.49 -24.94 6.58
CA ASN A 281 -28.61 -25.24 7.49
C ASN A 281 -29.77 -26.01 6.83
N SER A 282 -29.60 -26.58 5.64
CA SER A 282 -30.64 -27.43 5.02
C SER A 282 -30.54 -28.92 5.36
N ASP A 283 -29.51 -29.33 6.11
CA ASP A 283 -29.24 -30.74 6.45
C ASP A 283 -29.33 -31.04 7.97
N GLN A 284 -30.09 -30.26 8.74
CA GLN A 284 -30.44 -30.58 10.14
C GLN A 284 -31.95 -30.69 10.35
#